data_AF-X1R4Z6-F1
#
_entry.id   AF-X1R4Z6-F1
#
_cell.length_a   1.000
_cell.length_b   1.000
_cell.length_c   1.000
_cell.angle_alpha   90.00
_cell.angle_beta   90.00
_cell.angle_gamma   90.00
#
_symmetry.space_group_name_H-M   'P 1'
#
loop_
_entity.id
_entity.type
_entity.pdbx_description
1 polymer ?
#
loop_
_entity_poly.entity_id
_entity_poly.type
_entity_poly.pdbx_seq_one_letter_code
_entity_poly.pdbx_strand_id
1 'polypeptide(L)'
;LSVSPGNQVDCGVVTPSSVTDLTVGLWVLTPDPIGNSNRPLTACDADYGPDPGWALFMRNDTGWLGPNNVWFRILAEPAEDPSWEGGDLWIHGDDPDIGPPIYTPGEWLHLAITFDATSRMLTGYVNGLFAAERLVTEDTRAVGSDVSHLILGGQQEAFTGLLDDVLIYDVVLTDAEILGLIGMRTDLYEDQKIDFKDFAELAAYWLDEQYFPPE
;
A
#
# COMPACT_ATOMS: atom_id res chain seq x y z
N LEU A 1 10.05 -2.80 -13.20
CA LEU A 1 10.16 -1.40 -13.67
C LEU A 1 11.23 -0.65 -12.86
N SER A 2 12.17 0.04 -13.51
CA SER A 2 13.12 0.95 -12.82
C SER A 2 12.57 2.37 -12.84
N VAL A 3 12.52 3.03 -11.69
CA VAL A 3 12.02 4.40 -11.52
C VAL A 3 13.14 5.30 -11.00
N SER A 4 13.22 6.52 -11.52
CA SER A 4 14.18 7.55 -11.11
C SER A 4 13.60 8.94 -11.39
N PRO A 5 14.16 10.02 -10.85
CA PRO A 5 13.70 11.38 -11.17
C PRO A 5 13.66 11.60 -12.69
N GLY A 6 12.48 11.99 -13.20
CA GLY A 6 12.23 12.18 -14.64
C GLY A 6 11.76 10.94 -15.41
N ASN A 7 11.63 9.77 -14.77
CA ASN A 7 11.12 8.54 -15.37
C ASN A 7 9.89 8.04 -14.60
N GLN A 8 8.72 8.13 -15.21
CA GLN A 8 7.44 7.59 -14.70
C GLN A 8 6.78 6.72 -15.76
N VAL A 9 5.83 5.89 -15.35
CA VAL A 9 4.91 5.22 -16.28
C VAL A 9 3.53 5.83 -16.11
N ASP A 10 3.02 6.46 -17.17
CA ASP A 10 1.62 6.86 -17.27
C ASP A 10 0.84 5.73 -17.93
N CYS A 11 -0.05 5.11 -17.16
CA CYS A 11 -0.91 4.03 -17.61
C CYS A 11 -2.18 4.55 -18.32
N GLY A 12 -2.33 5.87 -18.43
CA GLY A 12 -3.51 6.54 -18.96
C GLY A 12 -4.62 6.64 -17.93
N VAL A 13 -5.78 7.08 -18.42
CA VAL A 13 -7.00 7.15 -17.62
C VAL A 13 -7.47 5.73 -17.31
N VAL A 14 -7.49 5.40 -16.03
CA VAL A 14 -8.24 4.27 -15.51
C VAL A 14 -9.43 4.84 -14.78
N THR A 15 -10.60 4.26 -15.01
CA THR A 15 -11.84 4.63 -14.36
C THR A 15 -12.17 3.60 -13.28
N PRO A 16 -11.48 3.58 -12.11
CA PRO A 16 -12.15 3.03 -10.94
C PRO A 16 -13.34 3.96 -10.70
N SER A 17 -14.57 3.43 -10.78
CA SER A 17 -15.74 4.29 -10.57
C SER A 17 -15.64 4.92 -9.17
N SER A 18 -16.13 6.15 -9.01
CA SER A 18 -15.96 6.98 -7.80
C SER A 18 -16.50 6.39 -6.48
N VAL A 19 -17.05 5.17 -6.51
CA VAL A 19 -17.64 4.43 -5.37
C VAL A 19 -17.27 2.94 -5.43
N THR A 20 -16.04 2.60 -5.82
CA THR A 20 -15.59 1.19 -5.86
C THR A 20 -14.66 0.85 -4.72
N ASP A 21 -14.78 -0.41 -4.30
CA ASP A 21 -13.73 -1.07 -3.53
C ASP A 21 -12.42 -1.00 -4.31
N LEU A 22 -11.31 -1.03 -3.59
CA LEU A 22 -9.99 -0.96 -4.19
C LEU A 22 -9.06 -1.95 -3.52
N THR A 23 -8.25 -2.64 -4.32
CA THR A 23 -7.01 -3.24 -3.84
C THR A 23 -5.86 -2.77 -4.72
N VAL A 24 -4.79 -2.28 -4.11
CA VAL A 24 -3.51 -1.95 -4.77
C VAL A 24 -2.45 -2.86 -4.18
N GLY A 25 -1.68 -3.56 -5.02
CA GLY A 25 -0.56 -4.42 -4.60
C GLY A 25 0.66 -4.19 -5.49
N LEU A 26 1.86 -4.27 -4.92
CA LEU A 26 3.11 -4.18 -5.68
C LEU A 26 4.30 -4.69 -4.87
N TRP A 27 5.34 -5.07 -5.60
CA TRP A 27 6.69 -5.20 -5.07
C TRP A 27 7.48 -3.91 -5.24
N VAL A 28 8.21 -3.51 -4.22
CA VAL A 28 9.09 -2.35 -4.24
C VAL A 28 10.47 -2.71 -3.69
N LEU A 29 11.51 -2.18 -4.32
CA LEU A 29 12.89 -2.21 -3.80
C LEU A 29 13.44 -0.79 -3.80
N THR A 30 13.84 -0.35 -2.61
CA THR A 30 14.47 0.96 -2.38
C THR A 30 15.99 0.74 -2.29
N PRO A 31 16.83 1.28 -3.18
CA PRO A 31 18.27 1.03 -3.13
C PRO A 31 18.94 1.76 -1.94
N ASP A 32 18.37 2.89 -1.54
CA ASP A 32 18.84 3.75 -0.47
C ASP A 32 17.68 4.08 0.49
N PRO A 33 17.97 4.46 1.75
CA PRO A 33 16.95 4.98 2.65
C PRO A 33 16.18 6.13 2.01
N ILE A 34 14.86 6.11 2.17
CA ILE A 34 14.01 7.19 1.68
C ILE A 34 14.23 8.44 2.54
N GLY A 35 14.00 9.64 1.97
CA GLY A 35 14.10 10.90 2.70
C GLY A 35 12.75 11.34 3.32
N ASN A 36 12.73 12.51 3.94
CA ASN A 36 11.56 13.02 4.66
C ASN A 36 10.42 13.57 3.78
N SER A 37 10.55 13.47 2.46
CA SER A 37 9.51 13.82 1.48
C SER A 37 8.66 12.61 1.13
N ASN A 38 7.45 12.85 0.63
CA ASN A 38 6.63 11.78 0.08
C ASN A 38 7.31 11.26 -1.20
N ARG A 39 7.44 9.94 -1.34
CA ARG A 39 7.92 9.30 -2.57
C ARG A 39 6.81 8.43 -3.14
N PRO A 40 6.06 8.88 -4.17
CA PRO A 40 4.93 8.14 -4.70
C PRO A 40 5.40 6.87 -5.41
N LEU A 41 4.93 5.71 -4.96
CA LEU A 41 5.13 4.44 -5.65
C LEU A 41 4.14 4.32 -6.81
N THR A 42 2.88 4.62 -6.52
CA THR A 42 1.79 4.64 -7.50
C THR A 42 0.64 5.51 -7.00
N ALA A 43 -0.09 6.09 -7.94
CA ALA A 43 -1.13 7.07 -7.66
C ALA A 43 -2.18 7.07 -8.76
N CYS A 44 -3.43 7.27 -8.37
CA CYS A 44 -4.52 7.66 -9.23
C CYS A 44 -4.97 9.06 -8.81
N ASP A 45 -4.79 10.06 -9.66
CA ASP A 45 -5.14 11.48 -9.37
C ASP A 45 -4.45 12.12 -8.15
N ALA A 46 -3.24 11.68 -7.80
CA ALA A 46 -2.58 12.13 -6.57
C ALA A 46 -1.82 13.46 -6.67
N ASP A 47 -1.95 14.22 -7.76
CA ASP A 47 -1.08 15.36 -8.04
C ASP A 47 -1.50 16.65 -7.29
N TYR A 48 -2.05 16.48 -6.08
CA TYR A 48 -2.65 17.55 -5.25
C TYR A 48 -3.64 18.44 -6.04
N GLY A 49 -4.19 17.91 -7.13
CA GLY A 49 -5.26 18.50 -7.92
C GLY A 49 -6.58 18.40 -7.17
N PRO A 50 -7.62 19.14 -7.58
CA PRO A 50 -8.89 19.25 -6.85
C PRO A 50 -9.69 17.94 -6.79
N ASP A 51 -9.33 16.97 -7.64
CA ASP A 51 -10.07 15.75 -7.89
C ASP A 51 -9.74 14.66 -6.83
N PRO A 52 -10.67 13.75 -6.52
CA PRO A 52 -10.47 12.69 -5.56
C PRO A 52 -9.63 11.59 -6.22
N GLY A 53 -8.97 10.80 -5.39
CA GLY A 53 -8.04 9.80 -5.88
C GLY A 53 -7.39 9.02 -4.76
N TRP A 54 -6.32 8.32 -5.07
CA TRP A 54 -5.54 7.64 -4.06
C TRP A 54 -4.07 7.65 -4.40
N ALA A 55 -3.26 7.45 -3.37
CA ALA A 55 -1.83 7.45 -3.53
C ALA A 55 -1.14 6.59 -2.48
N LEU A 56 -0.20 5.77 -2.95
CA LEU A 56 0.69 4.98 -2.12
C LEU A 56 2.08 5.61 -2.16
N PHE A 57 2.58 5.97 -0.99
CA PHE A 57 3.89 6.59 -0.83
C PHE A 57 4.75 5.82 0.15
N MET A 58 6.05 5.91 -0.03
CA MET A 58 6.99 5.69 1.05
C MET A 58 7.51 7.02 1.55
N ARG A 59 7.78 7.10 2.86
CA ARG A 59 8.25 8.32 3.52
C ARG A 59 9.11 7.95 4.71
N ASN A 60 10.20 8.68 4.92
CA ASN A 60 11.06 8.49 6.08
C ASN A 60 10.93 9.70 7.01
N ASP A 61 10.03 9.65 7.99
CA ASP A 61 9.89 10.75 8.95
C ASP A 61 10.90 10.60 10.08
N THR A 62 11.72 11.61 10.34
CA THR A 62 12.66 11.58 11.48
C THR A 62 12.00 12.04 12.80
N GLY A 63 10.70 12.33 12.78
CA GLY A 63 9.89 12.74 13.92
C GLY A 63 9.27 11.57 14.70
N TRP A 64 8.06 11.79 15.23
CA TRP A 64 7.38 10.83 16.13
C TRP A 64 7.02 9.49 15.47
N LEU A 65 6.92 9.45 14.14
CA LEU A 65 6.52 8.26 13.39
C LEU A 65 7.68 7.29 13.12
N GLY A 66 8.91 7.66 13.49
CA GLY A 66 10.10 6.85 13.21
C GLY A 66 10.42 6.74 11.71
N PRO A 67 11.64 6.29 11.38
CA PRO A 67 12.02 6.10 10.00
C PRO A 67 11.25 4.99 9.28
N ASN A 68 11.33 4.99 7.95
CA ASN A 68 10.91 3.91 7.06
C ASN A 68 9.39 3.61 7.03
N ASN A 69 8.54 4.62 6.80
CA ASN A 69 7.09 4.47 6.82
C ASN A 69 6.49 4.28 5.42
N VAL A 70 5.31 3.65 5.39
CA VAL A 70 4.45 3.53 4.20
C VAL A 70 3.15 4.25 4.49
N TRP A 71 2.78 5.15 3.59
CA TRP A 71 1.59 5.97 3.71
C TRP A 71 0.66 5.69 2.54
N PHE A 72 -0.63 5.58 2.84
CA PHE A 72 -1.64 5.53 1.81
C PHE A 72 -2.72 6.54 2.09
N ARG A 73 -3.09 7.27 1.06
CA ARG A 73 -4.05 8.36 1.15
C ARG A 73 -5.17 8.11 0.18
N ILE A 74 -6.41 8.25 0.66
CA ILE A 74 -7.57 8.54 -0.18
C ILE A 74 -7.74 10.07 -0.20
N LEU A 75 -7.66 10.70 -1.36
CA LEU A 75 -7.82 12.15 -1.53
C LEU A 75 -9.30 12.56 -1.50
N ALA A 76 -9.56 13.76 -1.00
CA ALA A 76 -10.89 14.36 -0.87
C ALA A 76 -11.16 15.38 -1.98
N GLU A 77 -12.44 15.54 -2.37
CA GLU A 77 -12.90 16.75 -3.07
C GLU A 77 -13.52 17.79 -2.10
N PRO A 78 -13.19 19.09 -2.25
CA PRO A 78 -12.05 19.62 -2.98
C PRO A 78 -10.74 19.32 -2.23
N ALA A 79 -9.61 19.22 -2.94
CA ALA A 79 -8.28 18.87 -2.40
C ALA A 79 -7.68 19.78 -1.31
N GLU A 80 -8.47 20.74 -0.82
CA GLU A 80 -8.17 21.54 0.35
C GLU A 80 -8.60 20.80 1.63
N ASP A 81 -8.06 19.60 1.88
CA ASP A 81 -8.09 19.08 3.24
C ASP A 81 -6.74 19.35 3.95
N PRO A 82 -6.67 20.36 4.83
CA PRO A 82 -5.52 20.56 5.72
C PRO A 82 -5.46 19.51 6.85
N SER A 83 -6.47 18.66 7.00
CA SER A 83 -6.51 17.58 7.97
C SER A 83 -5.76 16.37 7.40
N TRP A 84 -4.60 16.10 8.00
CA TRP A 84 -3.83 14.89 7.76
C TRP A 84 -4.55 13.63 8.27
N GLU A 85 -5.76 13.75 8.83
CA GLU A 85 -6.37 12.74 9.68
C GLU A 85 -7.61 12.07 9.08
N GLY A 86 -8.20 12.61 8.01
CA GLY A 86 -9.46 12.08 7.47
C GLY A 86 -9.37 10.80 6.64
N GLY A 87 -8.21 10.46 6.07
CA GLY A 87 -8.09 9.36 5.10
C GLY A 87 -6.69 8.86 4.79
N ASP A 88 -5.76 9.02 5.74
CA ASP A 88 -4.39 8.54 5.63
C ASP A 88 -4.18 7.29 6.48
N LEU A 89 -3.85 6.15 5.87
CA LEU A 89 -3.30 5.01 6.59
C LEU A 89 -1.78 5.18 6.73
N TRP A 90 -1.27 5.00 7.96
CA TRP A 90 0.15 5.02 8.26
C TRP A 90 0.61 3.66 8.76
N ILE A 91 1.55 3.06 8.06
CA ILE A 91 2.25 1.86 8.49
C ILE A 91 3.64 2.30 8.97
N HIS A 92 3.90 2.11 10.26
CA HIS A 92 5.05 2.68 10.97
C HIS A 92 6.22 1.71 10.92
N GLY A 93 7.40 2.23 10.59
CA GLY A 93 8.61 1.43 10.51
C GLY A 93 9.29 1.23 11.87
N ASP A 94 9.49 2.26 12.68
CA ASP A 94 10.40 2.14 13.83
C ASP A 94 9.84 2.90 15.04
N ASP A 95 8.58 2.61 15.36
CA ASP A 95 7.97 3.02 16.62
C ASP A 95 8.27 1.91 17.66
N PRO A 96 8.94 2.24 18.79
CA PRO A 96 9.29 1.27 19.83
C PRO A 96 8.07 0.58 20.48
N ASP A 97 6.88 1.14 20.32
CA ASP A 97 5.61 0.54 20.76
C ASP A 97 4.92 -0.29 19.65
N ILE A 98 5.37 -0.22 18.38
CA ILE A 98 4.73 -0.86 17.21
C ILE A 98 5.58 -1.99 16.58
N GLY A 99 6.92 -1.87 16.52
CA GLY A 99 7.77 -2.95 16.00
C GLY A 99 9.02 -2.52 15.22
N PRO A 100 9.72 -3.49 14.59
CA PRO A 100 10.93 -3.24 13.78
C PRO A 100 10.62 -2.58 12.43
N PRO A 101 11.62 -1.96 11.75
CA PRO A 101 11.48 -1.32 10.43
C PRO A 101 10.70 -2.19 9.44
N ILE A 102 9.64 -1.62 8.85
CA ILE A 102 8.80 -2.31 7.86
C ILE A 102 9.53 -2.56 6.53
N TYR A 103 10.66 -1.88 6.27
CA TYR A 103 11.52 -2.19 5.14
C TYR A 103 13.00 -1.96 5.43
N THR A 104 13.83 -2.75 4.75
CA THR A 104 15.29 -2.60 4.70
C THR A 104 15.70 -2.10 3.31
N PRO A 105 16.48 -1.02 3.19
CA PRO A 105 17.06 -0.62 1.90
C PRO A 105 17.88 -1.76 1.28
N GLY A 106 17.68 -1.98 -0.01
CA GLY A 106 18.30 -3.03 -0.80
C GLY A 106 17.53 -4.35 -0.83
N GLU A 107 16.45 -4.48 -0.05
CA GLU A 107 15.59 -5.67 -0.02
C GLU A 107 14.26 -5.41 -0.74
N TRP A 108 13.68 -6.48 -1.29
CA TRP A 108 12.33 -6.44 -1.84
C TRP A 108 11.30 -6.44 -0.72
N LEU A 109 10.30 -5.59 -0.88
CA LEU A 109 9.16 -5.44 0.02
C LEU A 109 7.89 -5.58 -0.80
N HIS A 110 6.96 -6.44 -0.37
CA HIS A 110 5.62 -6.42 -0.93
C HIS A 110 4.72 -5.51 -0.09
N LEU A 111 4.02 -4.61 -0.77
CA LEU A 111 3.00 -3.74 -0.17
C LEU A 111 1.66 -4.04 -0.82
N ALA A 112 0.63 -4.19 -0.02
CA ALA A 112 -0.74 -4.16 -0.50
C ALA A 112 -1.64 -3.35 0.41
N ILE A 113 -2.67 -2.74 -0.18
CA ILE A 113 -3.65 -1.92 0.53
C ILE A 113 -5.02 -2.18 -0.07
N THR A 114 -6.00 -2.36 0.80
CA THR A 114 -7.40 -2.50 0.45
C THR A 114 -8.21 -1.33 0.98
N PHE A 115 -9.25 -0.94 0.24
CA PHE A 115 -10.26 0.01 0.68
C PHE A 115 -11.64 -0.60 0.42
N ASP A 116 -12.38 -0.85 1.49
CA ASP A 116 -13.80 -1.22 1.43
C ASP A 116 -14.64 0.06 1.38
N ALA A 117 -15.30 0.30 0.25
CA ALA A 117 -16.09 1.51 0.06
C ALA A 117 -17.37 1.53 0.93
N THR A 118 -17.86 0.36 1.34
CA THR A 118 -19.06 0.20 2.18
C THR A 118 -18.77 0.50 3.63
N SER A 119 -17.73 -0.13 4.19
CA SER A 119 -17.33 0.08 5.59
C SER A 119 -16.41 1.29 5.77
N ARG A 120 -15.86 1.83 4.67
CA ARG A 120 -14.83 2.89 4.65
C ARG A 120 -13.52 2.48 5.31
N MET A 121 -13.26 1.17 5.44
CA MET A 121 -12.04 0.67 6.05
C MET A 121 -10.90 0.63 5.05
N LEU A 122 -9.78 1.27 5.40
CA LEU A 122 -8.49 1.06 4.76
C LEU A 122 -7.70 0.02 5.55
N THR A 123 -7.16 -0.97 4.87
CA THR A 123 -6.31 -2.00 5.48
C THR A 123 -5.02 -2.11 4.69
N GLY A 124 -3.88 -2.10 5.39
CA GLY A 124 -2.55 -2.15 4.81
C GLY A 124 -1.79 -3.39 5.22
N TYR A 125 -1.04 -3.94 4.27
CA TYR A 125 -0.32 -5.19 4.39
C TYR A 125 1.15 -5.00 4.00
N VAL A 126 2.02 -5.60 4.78
CA VAL A 126 3.47 -5.64 4.53
C VAL A 126 3.89 -7.10 4.43
N ASN A 127 4.53 -7.46 3.31
CA ASN A 127 4.92 -8.84 3.02
C ASN A 127 3.77 -9.83 3.20
N GLY A 128 2.58 -9.45 2.75
CA GLY A 128 1.37 -10.28 2.75
C GLY A 128 0.65 -10.36 4.08
N LEU A 129 1.20 -9.79 5.15
CA LEU A 129 0.63 -9.82 6.50
C LEU A 129 -0.05 -8.50 6.82
N PHE A 130 -1.17 -8.57 7.55
CA PHE A 130 -1.83 -7.39 8.10
C PHE A 130 -0.84 -6.54 8.90
N ALA A 131 -0.83 -5.23 8.64
CA ALA A 131 0.09 -4.29 9.28
C ALA A 131 -0.63 -3.16 10.01
N ALA A 132 -1.68 -2.60 9.40
CA ALA A 132 -2.48 -1.53 10.01
C ALA A 132 -3.83 -1.39 9.32
N GLU A 133 -4.78 -0.78 10.01
CA GLU A 133 -6.04 -0.35 9.40
C GLU A 133 -6.49 1.03 9.91
N ARG A 134 -7.39 1.66 9.15
CA ARG A 134 -7.97 2.94 9.51
C ARG A 134 -9.34 3.14 8.85
N LEU A 135 -10.29 3.62 9.65
CA LEU A 135 -11.56 4.12 9.14
C LEU A 135 -11.38 5.49 8.47
N VAL A 136 -11.81 5.61 7.20
CA VAL A 136 -11.87 6.88 6.47
C VAL A 136 -13.17 7.61 6.85
N THR A 137 -13.05 8.69 7.61
CA THR A 137 -14.20 9.33 8.27
C THR A 137 -14.89 10.43 7.46
N GLU A 138 -14.30 10.87 6.35
CA GLU A 138 -14.83 11.96 5.53
C GLU A 138 -15.49 11.43 4.25
N ASP A 139 -16.77 11.70 4.06
CA ASP A 139 -17.54 11.21 2.90
C ASP A 139 -17.08 11.79 1.56
N THR A 140 -16.35 12.90 1.57
CA THR A 140 -15.78 13.56 0.38
C THR A 140 -14.56 12.83 -0.18
N ARG A 141 -14.03 11.84 0.54
CA ARG A 141 -12.86 11.04 0.12
C ARG A 141 -13.28 9.87 -0.76
N ALA A 142 -12.70 9.76 -1.95
CA ALA A 142 -13.03 8.71 -2.91
C ALA A 142 -11.79 8.26 -3.70
N VAL A 143 -11.82 7.03 -4.22
CA VAL A 143 -10.69 6.39 -4.92
C VAL A 143 -10.46 6.90 -6.35
N GLY A 144 -11.28 7.79 -6.87
CA GLY A 144 -11.04 8.35 -8.20
C GLY A 144 -12.22 9.11 -8.78
N SER A 145 -11.96 9.74 -9.93
CA SER A 145 -12.92 10.40 -10.80
C SER A 145 -12.81 9.88 -12.23
N ASP A 146 -13.72 10.29 -13.11
CA ASP A 146 -13.76 9.86 -14.52
C ASP A 146 -12.56 10.34 -15.37
N VAL A 147 -11.62 11.09 -14.79
CA VAL A 147 -10.47 11.71 -15.48
C VAL A 147 -9.11 11.36 -14.89
N SER A 148 -9.07 10.46 -13.91
CA SER A 148 -7.86 10.17 -13.14
C SER A 148 -6.84 9.31 -13.93
N HIS A 149 -5.60 9.80 -14.04
CA HIS A 149 -4.49 9.03 -14.60
C HIS A 149 -3.85 8.15 -13.53
N LEU A 150 -3.57 6.89 -13.88
CA LEU A 150 -2.72 6.03 -13.06
C LEU A 150 -1.25 6.24 -13.42
N ILE A 151 -0.48 6.63 -12.42
CA ILE A 151 0.95 6.88 -12.54
C ILE A 151 1.71 5.89 -11.66
N LEU A 152 2.78 5.32 -12.19
CA LEU A 152 3.78 4.56 -11.43
C LEU A 152 5.07 5.38 -11.31
N GLY A 153 5.61 5.45 -10.10
CA GLY A 153 6.85 6.14 -9.78
C GLY A 153 6.72 7.63 -9.44
N GLY A 154 5.54 8.22 -9.65
CA GLY A 154 5.22 9.61 -9.32
C GLY A 154 5.75 10.65 -10.33
N GLN A 155 5.01 11.75 -10.49
CA GLN A 155 5.44 12.89 -11.31
C GLN A 155 6.30 13.88 -10.51
N GLN A 156 5.77 14.32 -9.37
CA GLN A 156 6.44 15.16 -8.40
C GLN A 156 7.04 14.29 -7.28
N GLU A 157 8.18 14.72 -6.74
CA GLU A 157 8.87 13.98 -5.68
C GLU A 157 9.16 12.50 -6.03
N ALA A 158 9.46 12.24 -7.31
CA ALA A 158 9.55 10.91 -7.90
C ALA A 158 10.33 9.88 -7.05
N PHE A 159 9.77 8.68 -6.99
CA PHE A 159 10.39 7.53 -6.37
C PHE A 159 11.68 7.13 -7.09
N THR A 160 12.64 6.59 -6.34
CA THR A 160 13.89 6.05 -6.90
C THR A 160 14.05 4.63 -6.41
N GLY A 161 14.03 3.67 -7.33
CA GLY A 161 14.11 2.26 -7.02
C GLY A 161 13.48 1.39 -8.09
N LEU A 162 13.07 0.19 -7.68
CA LEU A 162 12.41 -0.78 -8.55
C LEU A 162 10.98 -1.01 -8.07
N LEU A 163 10.06 -1.12 -9.02
CA LEU A 163 8.70 -1.58 -8.82
C LEU A 163 8.49 -2.86 -9.64
N ASP A 164 7.81 -3.86 -9.10
CA ASP A 164 7.42 -5.06 -9.85
C ASP A 164 6.02 -5.54 -9.46
N ASP A 165 5.40 -6.35 -10.32
CA ASP A 165 4.05 -6.90 -10.18
C ASP A 165 3.02 -5.91 -9.59
N VAL A 166 2.90 -4.74 -10.22
CA VAL A 166 1.90 -3.74 -9.83
C VAL A 166 0.51 -4.22 -10.25
N LEU A 167 -0.37 -4.36 -9.27
CA LEU A 167 -1.72 -4.90 -9.38
C LEU A 167 -2.73 -3.89 -8.81
N ILE A 168 -3.84 -3.71 -9.52
CA ILE A 168 -4.95 -2.87 -9.08
C ILE A 168 -6.24 -3.62 -9.37
N TYR A 169 -7.07 -3.80 -8.34
CA TYR A 169 -8.38 -4.45 -8.41
C TYR A 169 -9.47 -3.49 -7.93
N ASP A 170 -10.67 -3.64 -8.47
CA ASP A 170 -11.91 -2.93 -8.09
C ASP A 170 -12.73 -3.72 -7.03
N VAL A 171 -12.04 -4.56 -6.25
CA VAL A 171 -12.60 -5.39 -5.17
C VAL A 171 -11.69 -5.32 -3.95
N VAL A 172 -12.25 -5.60 -2.77
CA VAL A 172 -11.46 -5.87 -1.56
C VAL A 172 -10.99 -7.33 -1.60
N LEU A 173 -9.68 -7.53 -1.75
CA LEU A 173 -9.09 -8.85 -1.57
C LEU A 173 -9.01 -9.19 -0.08
N THR A 174 -9.21 -10.46 0.24
CA THR A 174 -9.04 -11.02 1.59
C THR A 174 -7.57 -11.16 1.95
N ASP A 175 -7.25 -11.23 3.24
CA ASP A 175 -5.90 -11.49 3.77
C ASP A 175 -5.22 -12.68 3.08
N ALA A 176 -5.95 -13.79 2.89
CA ALA A 176 -5.44 -14.97 2.20
C ALA A 176 -5.14 -14.71 0.70
N GLU A 177 -5.94 -13.88 0.03
CA GLU A 177 -5.68 -13.49 -1.36
C GLU A 177 -4.49 -12.55 -1.46
N ILE A 178 -4.35 -11.59 -0.53
CA ILE A 178 -3.19 -10.70 -0.41
C ILE A 178 -1.90 -11.50 -0.15
N LEU A 179 -1.96 -12.47 0.75
CA LEU A 179 -0.86 -13.40 0.99
C LEU A 179 -0.54 -14.25 -0.27
N GLY A 180 -1.55 -14.55 -1.09
CA GLY A 180 -1.34 -15.15 -2.40
C GLY A 180 -0.59 -14.25 -3.39
N LEU A 181 -0.76 -12.92 -3.30
CA LEU A 181 -0.12 -11.94 -4.20
C LEU A 181 1.40 -11.83 -4.02
N ILE A 182 1.92 -12.08 -2.80
CA ILE A 182 3.36 -12.04 -2.55
C ILE A 182 4.10 -13.21 -3.21
N GLY A 183 3.41 -13.93 -4.09
CA GLY A 183 3.94 -15.09 -4.77
C GLY A 183 4.59 -16.00 -3.76
N MET A 184 3.96 -16.19 -2.56
CA MET A 184 4.27 -17.28 -1.65
C MET A 184 4.37 -18.47 -2.58
N ARG A 185 5.61 -18.78 -2.94
CA ARG A 185 5.92 -20.02 -3.58
C ARG A 185 5.33 -20.96 -2.57
N THR A 186 4.56 -21.90 -3.05
CA THR A 186 4.00 -22.97 -2.22
C THR A 186 5.10 -23.71 -1.42
N ASP A 187 6.37 -23.34 -1.64
CA ASP A 187 7.60 -23.48 -0.86
C ASP A 187 7.95 -22.20 -0.06
N LEU A 188 7.41 -22.06 1.16
CA LEU A 188 7.68 -20.97 2.11
C LEU A 188 9.05 -21.08 2.78
N TYR A 189 9.65 -22.25 2.71
CA TYR A 189 10.98 -22.52 3.27
C TYR A 189 12.10 -22.40 2.23
N GLU A 190 11.79 -21.97 1.00
CA GLU A 190 12.70 -21.87 -0.15
C GLU A 190 13.54 -23.15 -0.41
N ASP A 191 13.00 -24.32 -0.05
CA ASP A 191 13.68 -25.62 -0.13
C ASP A 191 13.39 -26.38 -1.44
N GLN A 192 12.70 -25.71 -2.36
CA GLN A 192 12.19 -26.18 -3.65
C GLN A 192 11.14 -27.29 -3.53
N LYS A 193 10.52 -27.47 -2.36
CA LYS A 193 9.42 -28.42 -2.17
C LYS A 193 8.21 -27.69 -1.63
N ILE A 194 7.05 -28.27 -1.96
CA ILE A 194 5.78 -27.92 -1.37
C ILE A 194 5.48 -29.08 -0.43
N ASP A 195 5.68 -28.88 0.88
CA ASP A 195 5.51 -29.92 1.87
C ASP A 195 4.69 -29.46 3.09
N PHE A 196 4.61 -30.33 4.09
CA PHE A 196 3.75 -30.10 5.26
C PHE A 196 4.21 -28.90 6.10
N LYS A 197 5.46 -28.46 5.98
CA LYS A 197 5.96 -27.27 6.68
C LYS A 197 5.37 -26.00 6.08
N ASP A 198 5.31 -25.92 4.76
CA ASP A 198 4.67 -24.80 4.06
C ASP A 198 3.17 -24.75 4.41
N PHE A 199 2.52 -25.93 4.41
CA PHE A 199 1.13 -26.03 4.84
C PHE A 199 0.93 -25.65 6.31
N ALA A 200 1.86 -26.00 7.20
CA ALA A 200 1.74 -25.71 8.63
C ALA A 200 1.80 -24.20 8.93
N GLU A 201 2.63 -23.44 8.20
CA GLU A 201 2.66 -21.97 8.31
C GLU A 201 1.36 -21.34 7.81
N LEU A 202 0.87 -21.77 6.63
CA LEU A 202 -0.41 -21.29 6.10
C LEU A 202 -1.58 -21.64 7.03
N ALA A 203 -1.58 -22.84 7.61
CA ALA A 203 -2.61 -23.28 8.54
C ALA A 203 -2.52 -22.54 9.88
N ALA A 204 -1.33 -22.15 10.34
CA ALA A 204 -1.16 -21.34 11.54
C ALA A 204 -1.80 -19.96 11.35
N TYR A 205 -1.58 -19.32 10.20
CA TYR A 205 -2.21 -18.05 9.85
C TYR A 205 -3.74 -18.16 9.83
N TRP A 206 -4.27 -19.17 9.13
CA TRP A 206 -5.72 -19.40 9.05
C TRP A 206 -6.37 -19.74 10.42
N LEU A 207 -5.66 -20.49 11.27
CA LEU A 207 -6.14 -20.80 12.61
C LEU A 207 -6.15 -19.57 13.51
N ASP A 208 -5.21 -18.64 13.34
CA ASP A 208 -5.18 -17.40 14.12
C ASP A 208 -6.39 -16.51 13.77
N GLU A 209 -6.70 -16.31 12.48
CA GLU A 209 -7.90 -15.60 12.05
C GLU A 209 -9.20 -16.24 12.55
N GLN A 210 -9.32 -17.57 12.50
CA GLN A 210 -10.57 -18.25 12.85
C GLN A 210 -10.85 -18.23 14.36
N TYR A 211 -9.80 -18.32 15.19
CA TYR A 211 -9.92 -18.49 16.64
C TYR A 211 -9.56 -17.24 17.45
N PHE A 212 -8.83 -16.29 16.86
CA PHE A 212 -8.41 -15.03 17.46
C PHE A 212 -8.57 -13.87 16.45
N PRO A 213 -9.79 -13.62 15.93
CA PRO A 213 -9.99 -12.50 15.02
C PRO A 213 -9.63 -11.18 15.72
N PRO A 214 -9.02 -10.20 15.02
CA PRO A 214 -8.75 -8.89 15.59
C PRO A 214 -10.04 -8.25 16.13
N GLU A 215 -9.96 -7.64 17.32
CA GLU A 215 -11.10 -7.06 18.06
C GLU A 215 -11.77 -5.88 17.37
#